data_AF-A0A067CFN1-F1
#
_entry.id   AF-A0A067CFN1-F1
#
_cell.length_a   1.000
_cell.length_b   1.000
_cell.length_c   1.000
_cell.angle_alpha   90.00
_cell.angle_beta   90.00
_cell.angle_gamma   90.00
#
_symmetry.space_group_name_H-M   'P 1'
#
loop_
_entity.id
_entity.type
_entity.pdbx_description
1 polymer ?
#
loop_
_entity_poly.entity_id
_entity_poly.type
_entity_poly.pdbx_seq_one_letter_code
_entity_poly.pdbx_strand_id
1 'polypeptide(L)'
;MLQRKQSEGTGTKRRPRSSDGPSTPKRAKTVHFSSATVYEFRRTHGGSAVPSEDGPPLGMAYVHQRVQCVDIASIETTPRRINRYSSAERRAIFKKLSYPSRLVEDFCADAAHIRASRRATTCELRLERKRAVDDEPD
;
A
#
# COMPACT_ATOMS: atom_id res chain seq x y z
N MET A 1 16.29 9.83 -57.91
CA MET A 1 16.87 11.19 -57.88
C MET A 1 16.65 11.78 -56.50
N LEU A 2 17.76 12.16 -55.85
CA LEU A 2 17.84 12.90 -54.59
C LEU A 2 17.17 14.28 -54.72
N GLN A 3 16.46 14.72 -53.69
CA GLN A 3 16.61 16.09 -53.15
C GLN A 3 16.41 16.07 -51.62
N ARG A 4 17.51 16.18 -50.87
CA ARG A 4 17.49 16.61 -49.47
C ARG A 4 17.67 18.12 -49.45
N LYS A 5 16.73 18.82 -48.81
CA LYS A 5 16.81 20.25 -48.51
C LYS A 5 17.60 20.44 -47.22
N GLN A 6 18.59 21.33 -47.23
CA GLN A 6 19.30 21.80 -46.04
C GLN A 6 18.68 23.10 -45.51
N SER A 7 18.80 23.33 -44.20
CA SER A 7 19.01 24.64 -43.52
C SER A 7 19.16 24.36 -42.02
N GLU A 8 20.35 24.52 -41.43
CA GLU A 8 20.77 25.68 -40.60
C GLU A 8 19.96 25.84 -39.29
N GLY A 9 20.52 26.09 -38.09
CA GLY A 9 21.88 26.38 -37.70
C GLY A 9 22.00 26.38 -36.16
N THR A 10 23.18 25.93 -35.72
CA THR A 10 24.01 26.39 -34.59
C THR A 10 23.41 27.22 -33.45
N GLY A 11 23.64 26.73 -32.22
CA GLY A 11 24.08 27.60 -31.12
C GLY A 11 23.54 27.28 -29.73
N THR A 12 24.16 26.35 -28.99
CA THR A 12 24.01 26.34 -27.52
C THR A 12 25.38 26.39 -26.87
N LYS A 13 25.73 27.57 -26.33
CA LYS A 13 26.94 27.83 -25.55
C LYS A 13 27.02 26.87 -24.37
N ARG A 14 28.04 26.00 -24.35
CA ARG A 14 28.37 25.15 -23.18
C ARG A 14 29.28 25.93 -22.22
N ARG A 15 28.86 26.05 -20.96
CA ARG A 15 29.67 26.59 -19.84
C ARG A 15 30.89 25.67 -19.59
N PRO A 16 32.05 26.21 -19.20
CA PRO A 16 33.23 25.39 -18.93
C PRO A 16 33.01 24.55 -17.66
N ARG A 17 33.36 23.26 -17.75
CA ARG A 17 33.37 22.33 -16.63
C ARG A 17 34.57 22.66 -15.73
N SER A 18 34.29 22.98 -14.48
CA SER A 18 35.30 23.03 -13.42
C SER A 18 35.94 21.65 -13.27
N SER A 19 37.27 21.62 -13.21
CA SER A 19 38.07 20.41 -13.03
C SER A 19 38.04 19.98 -11.57
N ASP A 20 37.08 19.13 -11.22
CA ASP A 20 37.17 18.31 -10.00
C ASP A 20 38.01 17.07 -10.29
N GLY A 21 39.04 16.85 -9.47
CA GLY A 21 39.93 15.70 -9.54
C GLY A 21 39.21 14.36 -9.33
N PRO A 22 39.91 13.22 -9.40
CA PRO A 22 39.30 11.90 -9.38
C PRO A 22 38.70 11.59 -8.01
N SER A 23 37.47 12.02 -7.77
CA SER A 23 36.68 11.53 -6.65
C SER A 23 36.31 10.09 -6.97
N THR A 24 36.92 9.13 -6.28
CA THR A 24 36.50 7.73 -6.36
C THR A 24 34.99 7.65 -6.10
N PRO A 25 34.19 7.03 -6.98
CA PRO A 25 32.75 6.96 -6.77
C PRO A 25 32.49 6.23 -5.46
N LYS A 26 31.86 6.91 -4.50
CA LYS A 26 31.43 6.29 -3.24
C LYS A 26 30.52 5.13 -3.61
N ARG A 27 30.91 3.87 -3.32
CA ARG A 27 30.06 2.70 -3.57
C ARG A 27 28.71 2.94 -2.91
N ALA A 28 27.66 2.98 -3.72
CA ALA A 28 26.30 3.03 -3.21
C ALA A 28 26.11 1.79 -2.30
N LYS A 29 25.71 2.03 -1.05
CA LYS A 29 25.35 0.95 -0.14
C LYS A 29 24.01 0.40 -0.61
N THR A 30 23.98 -0.85 -1.01
CA THR A 30 22.77 -1.53 -1.47
C THR A 30 22.27 -2.48 -0.40
N VAL A 31 20.96 -2.52 -0.20
CA VAL A 31 20.31 -3.47 0.71
C VAL A 31 19.98 -4.74 -0.07
N HIS A 32 20.32 -5.89 0.49
CA HIS A 32 19.99 -7.20 -0.05
C HIS A 32 19.11 -7.96 0.93
N PHE A 33 18.06 -8.58 0.41
CA PHE A 33 17.18 -9.43 1.19
C PHE A 33 17.49 -10.90 0.87
N SER A 34 17.78 -11.70 1.90
CA SER A 34 18.16 -13.11 1.74
C SER A 34 17.02 -14.06 2.04
N SER A 35 16.29 -13.85 3.14
CA SER A 35 15.21 -14.73 3.55
C SER A 35 13.99 -13.96 4.05
N ALA A 36 12.84 -14.61 3.96
CA ALA A 36 11.59 -14.15 4.52
C ALA A 36 11.01 -15.23 5.45
N THR A 37 10.57 -14.83 6.64
CA THR A 37 9.77 -15.68 7.52
C THR A 37 8.29 -15.36 7.31
N VAL A 38 7.54 -16.34 6.83
CA VAL A 38 6.11 -16.24 6.54
C VAL A 38 5.33 -16.87 7.69
N TYR A 39 4.48 -16.07 8.32
CA TYR A 39 3.54 -16.50 9.34
C TYR A 39 2.14 -16.60 8.73
N GLU A 40 1.55 -17.79 8.77
CA GLU A 40 0.21 -18.04 8.27
C GLU A 40 -0.77 -18.08 9.44
N PHE A 41 -1.90 -17.37 9.32
CA PHE A 41 -2.91 -17.30 10.35
C PHE A 41 -4.26 -17.74 9.82
N ARG A 42 -5.09 -18.32 10.69
CA ARG A 42 -6.48 -18.62 10.35
C ARG A 42 -7.27 -17.33 10.14
N ARG A 43 -8.25 -17.40 9.26
CA ARG A 43 -9.24 -16.33 9.04
C ARG A 43 -10.20 -16.30 10.22
N THR A 44 -10.41 -15.13 10.81
CA THR A 44 -11.33 -14.89 11.94
C THR A 44 -11.88 -13.47 11.90
N HIS A 45 -12.72 -13.10 12.86
CA HIS A 45 -12.88 -11.69 13.22
C HIS A 45 -11.62 -11.16 13.94
N GLY A 46 -11.25 -9.88 13.75
CA GLY A 46 -10.14 -9.22 14.46
C GLY A 46 -9.12 -8.51 13.57
N GLY A 47 -7.99 -8.06 14.15
CA GLY A 47 -6.82 -7.61 13.39
C GLY A 47 -6.89 -6.23 12.70
N SER A 48 -7.77 -5.32 13.15
CA SER A 48 -7.90 -3.90 12.73
C SER A 48 -8.36 -3.60 11.29
N ALA A 49 -8.52 -4.62 10.45
CA ALA A 49 -8.95 -4.46 9.06
C ALA A 49 -10.47 -4.20 8.97
N VAL A 50 -10.88 -2.92 9.05
CA VAL A 50 -12.25 -2.51 8.75
C VAL A 50 -12.37 -2.24 7.24
N PRO A 51 -13.19 -3.02 6.52
CA PRO A 51 -13.36 -2.87 5.07
C PRO A 51 -14.10 -1.59 4.74
N SER A 52 -13.80 -1.03 3.56
CA SER A 52 -14.48 0.16 3.01
C SER A 52 -15.93 -0.14 2.62
N GLU A 53 -16.21 -1.37 2.19
CA GLU A 53 -17.54 -1.86 1.83
C GLU A 53 -18.25 -2.51 3.02
N ASP A 54 -19.58 -2.63 2.93
CA ASP A 54 -20.43 -3.23 3.97
C ASP A 54 -20.14 -4.72 4.21
N GLY A 55 -20.68 -5.25 5.30
CA GLY A 55 -20.46 -6.62 5.74
C GLY A 55 -19.38 -6.74 6.81
N PRO A 56 -19.19 -7.95 7.36
CA PRO A 56 -18.35 -8.14 8.54
C PRO A 56 -16.88 -7.91 8.20
N PRO A 57 -16.08 -7.33 9.10
CA PRO A 57 -14.65 -7.22 8.93
C PRO A 57 -14.02 -8.61 8.98
N LEU A 58 -13.16 -8.92 8.01
CA LEU A 58 -12.43 -10.17 7.95
C LEU A 58 -10.99 -9.91 8.37
N GLY A 59 -10.58 -10.60 9.42
CA GLY A 59 -9.27 -10.49 10.03
C GLY A 59 -8.52 -11.81 10.09
N MET A 60 -7.53 -11.80 10.97
CA MET A 60 -6.64 -12.92 11.24
C MET A 60 -6.71 -13.28 12.72
N ALA A 61 -6.55 -14.57 13.01
CA ALA A 61 -6.44 -15.07 14.38
C ALA A 61 -5.24 -14.44 15.10
N TYR A 62 -5.30 -14.38 16.42
CA TYR A 62 -4.17 -13.90 17.24
C TYR A 62 -2.95 -14.83 17.20
N VAL A 63 -3.16 -16.11 16.93
CA VAL A 63 -2.11 -17.14 16.92
C VAL A 63 -1.93 -17.67 15.50
N HIS A 64 -0.69 -17.75 15.04
CA HIS A 64 -0.34 -18.31 13.75
C HIS A 64 -0.55 -19.83 13.75
N GLN A 65 -0.98 -20.39 12.63
CA GLN A 65 -1.12 -21.83 12.45
C GLN A 65 0.12 -22.47 11.82
N ARG A 66 0.93 -21.69 11.10
CA ARG A 66 2.12 -22.18 10.41
C ARG A 66 3.19 -21.10 10.31
N VAL A 67 4.45 -21.52 10.36
CA VAL A 67 5.62 -20.68 10.12
C VAL A 67 6.46 -21.33 9.03
N GLN A 68 6.95 -20.55 8.08
CA GLN A 68 7.83 -21.02 7.02
C GLN A 68 8.97 -20.02 6.82
N CYS A 69 10.20 -20.51 6.67
CA CYS A 69 11.33 -19.69 6.25
C CYS A 69 11.59 -19.95 4.77
N VAL A 70 11.65 -18.89 3.97
CA VAL A 70 11.78 -18.94 2.52
C VAL A 70 13.01 -18.14 2.12
N ASP A 71 13.90 -18.74 1.33
CA ASP A 71 14.98 -18.01 0.66
C ASP A 71 14.37 -17.17 -0.47
N ILE A 72 14.53 -15.85 -0.39
CA ILE A 72 14.00 -14.90 -1.36
C ILE A 72 15.08 -14.39 -2.32
N ALA A 73 16.34 -14.75 -2.10
CA ALA A 73 17.41 -14.44 -3.05
C ALA A 73 17.30 -15.26 -4.34
N SER A 74 16.63 -16.42 -4.30
CA SER A 74 16.47 -17.35 -5.42
C SER A 74 15.10 -17.28 -6.13
N ILE A 75 14.17 -16.45 -5.65
CA ILE A 75 12.80 -16.38 -6.17
C ILE A 75 12.64 -15.20 -7.13
N GLU A 76 12.32 -15.47 -8.39
CA GLU A 76 11.79 -14.45 -9.29
C GLU A 76 10.37 -14.06 -8.85
N THR A 77 10.23 -12.90 -8.20
CA THR A 77 8.92 -12.44 -7.73
C THR A 77 8.13 -11.83 -8.88
N THR A 78 7.11 -12.55 -9.35
CA THR A 78 6.07 -11.92 -10.17
C THR A 78 5.14 -11.08 -9.26
N PRO A 79 4.85 -9.82 -9.61
CA PRO A 79 3.94 -9.01 -8.84
C PRO A 79 2.53 -9.62 -8.90
N ARG A 80 2.08 -10.18 -7.77
CA ARG A 80 0.70 -10.66 -7.62
C ARG A 80 -0.16 -9.56 -7.00
N ARG A 81 -1.31 -9.28 -7.61
CA ARG A 81 -2.32 -8.41 -6.98
C ARG A 81 -2.90 -9.13 -5.76
N ILE A 82 -3.00 -8.39 -4.66
CA ILE A 82 -3.69 -8.85 -3.46
C ILE A 82 -5.17 -9.00 -3.80
N ASN A 83 -5.71 -10.21 -3.62
CA ASN A 83 -7.13 -10.44 -3.81
C ASN A 83 -7.92 -9.76 -2.68
N ARG A 84 -9.04 -9.11 -3.02
CA ARG A 84 -9.91 -8.45 -2.05
C ARG A 84 -11.23 -9.21 -1.97
N TYR A 85 -11.73 -9.41 -0.76
CA TYR A 85 -13.01 -10.07 -0.55
C TYR A 85 -14.15 -9.06 -0.57
N SER A 86 -15.11 -9.29 -1.47
CA SER A 86 -16.39 -8.61 -1.51
C SER A 86 -17.20 -8.85 -0.22
N SER A 87 -18.22 -8.03 -0.01
CA SER A 87 -19.17 -8.18 1.09
C SER A 87 -19.79 -9.59 1.18
N ALA A 88 -20.15 -10.17 0.02
CA ALA A 88 -20.76 -11.50 -0.06
C ALA A 88 -19.78 -12.61 0.30
N GLU A 89 -18.54 -12.54 -0.20
CA GLU A 89 -17.48 -13.50 0.13
C GLU A 89 -17.15 -13.49 1.62
N ARG A 90 -17.09 -12.30 2.23
CA ARG A 90 -16.86 -12.18 3.67
C ARG A 90 -17.96 -12.87 4.47
N ARG A 91 -19.24 -12.61 4.17
CA ARG A 91 -20.36 -13.32 4.81
C ARG A 91 -20.27 -14.85 4.63
N ALA A 92 -19.92 -15.30 3.42
CA ALA A 92 -19.75 -16.72 3.14
C ALA A 92 -18.61 -17.35 3.95
N ILE A 93 -17.49 -16.64 4.12
CA ILE A 93 -16.38 -17.08 4.97
C ILE A 93 -16.82 -17.20 6.43
N PHE A 94 -17.50 -16.20 6.98
CA PHE A 94 -18.00 -16.25 8.36
C PHE A 94 -18.99 -17.40 8.59
N LYS A 95 -19.89 -17.65 7.64
CA LYS A 95 -20.79 -18.82 7.66
C LYS A 95 -20.00 -20.14 7.66
N LYS A 96 -18.95 -20.25 6.84
CA LYS A 96 -18.08 -21.44 6.78
C LYS A 96 -17.28 -21.64 8.07
N LEU A 97 -16.96 -20.57 8.79
CA LEU A 97 -16.30 -20.60 10.08
C LEU A 97 -17.26 -20.83 11.25
N SER A 98 -18.53 -21.13 10.98
CA SER A 98 -19.57 -21.42 11.98
C SER A 98 -19.82 -20.28 12.97
N TYR A 99 -19.62 -19.03 12.56
CA TYR A 99 -20.02 -17.88 13.37
C TYR A 99 -21.56 -17.77 13.40
N PRO A 100 -22.18 -17.55 14.58
CA PRO A 100 -23.61 -17.30 14.68
C PRO A 100 -24.02 -16.04 13.89
N SER A 101 -25.18 -16.07 13.23
CA SER A 101 -25.66 -14.93 12.41
C SER A 101 -25.73 -13.63 13.20
N ARG A 102 -26.24 -13.66 14.43
CA ARG A 102 -26.31 -12.48 15.31
C ARG A 102 -24.94 -11.83 15.52
N LEU A 103 -23.93 -12.66 15.80
CA LEU A 103 -22.57 -12.17 16.01
C LEU A 103 -21.97 -11.54 14.73
N VAL A 104 -22.32 -12.09 13.55
CA VAL A 104 -21.90 -11.52 12.27
C VAL A 104 -22.57 -10.17 12.03
N GLU A 105 -23.84 -10.02 12.41
CA GLU A 105 -24.58 -8.75 12.34
C GLU A 105 -23.96 -7.70 13.26
N ASP A 106 -23.62 -8.07 14.50
CA ASP A 106 -22.92 -7.20 15.45
C ASP A 106 -21.60 -6.69 14.84
N PHE A 107 -20.81 -7.58 14.25
CA PHE A 107 -19.57 -7.17 13.58
C PHE A 107 -19.80 -6.25 12.38
N CYS A 108 -20.92 -6.40 11.66
CA CYS A 108 -21.28 -5.48 10.58
C CYS A 108 -21.59 -4.07 11.12
N ALA A 109 -22.34 -4.00 12.23
CA ALA A 109 -22.69 -2.76 12.90
C ALA A 109 -21.44 -2.04 13.44
N ASP A 110 -20.55 -2.77 14.11
CA ASP A 110 -19.27 -2.25 14.59
C ASP A 110 -18.42 -1.68 13.45
N ALA A 111 -18.32 -2.41 12.34
CA ALA A 111 -17.58 -1.94 11.17
C ALA A 111 -18.20 -0.66 10.58
N ALA A 112 -19.53 -0.55 10.55
CA ALA A 112 -20.22 0.66 10.09
C ALA A 112 -19.93 1.85 11.02
N HIS A 113 -19.96 1.63 12.34
CA HIS A 113 -19.63 2.64 13.33
C HIS A 113 -18.19 3.14 13.19
N ILE A 114 -17.21 2.22 13.06
CA ILE A 114 -15.81 2.59 12.86
C ILE A 114 -15.62 3.36 11.54
N ARG A 115 -16.30 2.96 10.46
CA ARG A 115 -16.27 3.71 9.19
C ARG A 115 -16.80 5.14 9.37
N ALA A 116 -17.92 5.31 10.07
CA ALA A 116 -18.49 6.63 10.33
C ALA A 116 -17.54 7.51 11.14
N SER A 117 -16.98 6.98 12.22
CA SER A 117 -15.98 7.66 13.05
C SER A 117 -14.76 8.10 12.23
N ARG A 118 -14.16 7.18 11.44
CA ARG A 118 -13.00 7.51 10.58
C ARG A 118 -13.33 8.58 9.54
N ARG A 119 -14.53 8.56 8.96
CA ARG A 119 -14.96 9.61 8.01
C ARG A 119 -15.05 10.96 8.69
N ALA A 120 -15.64 11.03 9.89
CA ALA A 120 -15.75 12.27 10.65
C ALA A 120 -14.36 12.86 10.94
N THR A 121 -13.43 12.07 11.50
CA THR A 121 -12.05 12.50 11.76
C THR A 121 -11.33 12.95 10.50
N THR A 122 -11.49 12.24 9.38
CA THR A 122 -10.84 12.64 8.12
C THR A 122 -11.41 13.95 7.57
N CYS A 123 -12.71 14.21 7.77
CA CYS A 123 -13.32 15.49 7.40
C CYS A 123 -12.80 16.63 8.27
N GLU A 124 -12.71 16.44 9.58
CA GLU A 124 -12.14 17.41 10.53
C GLU A 124 -10.70 17.81 10.14
N LEU A 125 -9.83 16.82 9.93
CA LEU A 125 -8.44 17.05 9.50
C LEU A 125 -8.32 17.78 8.15
N ARG A 126 -9.27 17.56 7.24
CA ARG A 126 -9.31 18.28 5.95
C ARG A 126 -9.72 19.73 6.13
N LEU A 127 -10.66 20.02 7.03
CA LEU A 127 -11.10 21.37 7.33
C LEU A 127 -9.98 22.18 8.01
N GLU A 128 -9.29 21.57 8.98
CA GLU A 128 -8.13 22.20 9.63
C GLU A 128 -7.02 22.53 8.63
N ARG A 129 -6.69 21.60 7.74
CA ARG A 129 -5.69 21.85 6.69
C ARG A 129 -6.09 23.00 5.78
N LYS A 130 -7.38 23.10 5.43
CA LYS A 130 -7.87 24.19 4.58
C LYS A 130 -7.71 25.54 5.29
N ARG A 131 -8.11 25.63 6.56
CA ARG A 131 -7.95 26.85 7.36
C ARG A 131 -6.49 27.29 7.48
N ALA A 132 -5.57 26.35 7.73
CA ALA A 132 -4.14 26.66 7.81
C ALA A 132 -3.54 27.19 6.49
N VAL A 133 -4.11 26.83 5.33
CA VAL A 133 -3.71 27.40 4.04
C VAL A 133 -4.32 28.80 3.84
N ASP A 134 -5.55 29.01 4.30
CA ASP A 134 -6.24 30.30 4.20
C ASP A 134 -5.63 31.36 5.17
N ASP A 135 -4.89 30.94 6.22
CA ASP A 135 -4.29 31.80 7.25
C ASP A 135 -2.80 32.20 7.01
N GLU A 136 -2.14 31.74 5.94
CA GLU A 136 -0.76 32.18 5.58
C GLU A 136 -0.81 33.51 4.80
N PRO A 137 -0.28 34.63 5.33
CA PRO A 137 -0.30 35.92 4.65
C PRO A 137 0.78 36.02 3.55
N ASP A 138 0.41 36.59 2.40
CA ASP A 138 1.28 36.91 1.24
C ASP A 138 2.49 37.81 1.61
#